data_AF-A0A1R0XVP1-F1
#
_entry.id   AF-A0A1R0XVP1-F1
#
_cell.length_a   1.000
_cell.length_b   1.000
_cell.length_c   1.000
_cell.angle_alpha   90.00
_cell.angle_beta   90.00
_cell.angle_gamma   90.00
#
_symmetry.space_group_name_H-M   'P 1'
#
loop_
_entity.id
_entity.type
_entity.pdbx_description
1 polymer ?
#
loop_
_entity_poly.entity_id
_entity_poly.type
_entity_poly.pdbx_seq_one_letter_code
_entity_poly.pdbx_strand_id
1 'polypeptide(L)'
;MRRIIPNALIILIFIFVTGCTSNADTVDTPLYSGKGLYVGVVGEVPKVREDQIHFTSISFDELEDYTKLSSNYDAVIIMKEHLQEADDNKYVKVYTKAGIPFFFIGATKSFMPFVLEDVSYEHSSLTNFNNNMYVTGYFHNGEKFRSWEYGIYNDKVNEPNIKSVYSQMFTTIESIKNGMYK
;
A
#
# COMPACT_ATOMS: atom_id res chain seq x y z
N MET A 1 8.60 -47.40 -64.75
CA MET A 1 9.40 -47.25 -63.51
C MET A 1 9.00 -45.97 -62.81
N ARG A 2 8.71 -46.06 -61.50
CA ARG A 2 8.45 -44.96 -60.55
C ARG A 2 9.54 -43.87 -60.70
N ARG A 3 9.25 -42.58 -60.53
CA ARG A 3 9.20 -41.96 -59.20
C ARG A 3 8.27 -40.74 -59.17
N ILE A 4 7.36 -40.82 -58.21
CA ILE A 4 6.55 -39.74 -57.64
C ILE A 4 7.45 -39.06 -56.60
N ILE A 5 7.41 -37.73 -56.49
CA ILE A 5 7.15 -36.99 -55.23
C ILE A 5 7.00 -35.49 -55.60
N PRO A 6 5.86 -34.86 -55.23
CA PRO A 6 5.64 -33.42 -55.28
C PRO A 6 6.21 -32.76 -54.02
N ASN A 7 6.31 -31.43 -53.98
CA ASN A 7 5.85 -30.62 -52.84
C ASN A 7 6.30 -29.16 -52.99
N ALA A 8 5.31 -28.35 -53.35
CA ALA A 8 5.21 -26.99 -52.86
C ALA A 8 5.23 -26.99 -51.32
N LEU A 9 5.64 -25.84 -50.76
CA LEU A 9 5.49 -25.47 -49.36
C LEU A 9 6.50 -26.13 -48.40
N ILE A 10 7.44 -25.33 -47.88
CA ILE A 10 7.59 -25.14 -46.44
C ILE A 10 8.07 -23.70 -46.24
N ILE A 11 7.14 -22.93 -45.71
CA ILE A 11 7.27 -21.56 -45.25
C ILE A 11 8.39 -21.52 -44.20
N LEU A 12 9.33 -20.59 -44.39
CA LEU A 12 10.33 -20.21 -43.42
C LEU A 12 9.61 -19.57 -42.23
N ILE A 13 9.19 -20.40 -41.27
CA ILE A 13 8.67 -19.98 -39.98
C ILE A 13 9.85 -19.41 -39.19
N PHE A 14 10.13 -18.12 -39.40
CA PHE A 14 10.84 -17.31 -38.41
C PHE A 14 9.89 -17.13 -37.23
N ILE A 15 9.95 -18.07 -36.28
CA ILE A 15 9.39 -17.83 -34.95
C ILE A 15 10.26 -16.74 -34.33
N PHE A 16 9.87 -15.48 -34.52
CA PHE A 16 10.24 -14.43 -33.58
C PHE A 16 9.54 -14.78 -32.27
N VAL A 17 10.17 -15.66 -31.47
CA VAL A 17 9.89 -15.73 -30.05
C VAL A 17 10.43 -14.42 -29.49
N THR A 18 9.62 -13.36 -29.56
CA THR A 18 9.78 -12.22 -28.66
C THR A 18 9.43 -12.77 -27.28
N GLY A 19 10.41 -13.39 -26.62
CA GLY A 19 10.33 -13.64 -25.20
C GLY A 19 10.21 -12.28 -24.55
N CYS A 20 9.02 -11.95 -24.04
CA CYS A 20 8.90 -10.86 -23.09
C CYS A 20 9.93 -11.16 -22.00
N THR A 21 10.96 -10.34 -21.88
CA THR A 21 11.83 -10.35 -20.72
C THR A 21 10.98 -9.89 -19.55
N SER A 22 10.21 -10.78 -18.93
CA SER A 22 9.60 -10.49 -17.64
C SER A 22 10.76 -10.32 -16.68
N ASN A 23 11.00 -9.08 -16.25
CA ASN A 23 11.93 -8.80 -15.18
C ASN A 23 11.43 -9.56 -13.95
N ALA A 24 12.15 -10.62 -13.56
CA ALA A 24 11.76 -11.52 -12.48
C ALA A 24 11.63 -10.81 -11.11
N ASP A 25 12.13 -9.58 -11.01
CA ASP A 25 12.11 -8.74 -9.81
C ASP A 25 10.97 -7.70 -9.79
N THR A 26 10.13 -7.65 -10.82
CA THR A 26 9.01 -6.71 -10.91
C THR A 26 7.68 -7.44 -11.10
N VAL A 27 6.64 -6.98 -10.42
CA VAL A 27 5.28 -7.46 -10.63
C VAL A 27 4.47 -6.46 -11.45
N ASP A 28 3.73 -6.97 -12.44
CA ASP A 28 2.66 -6.22 -13.10
C ASP A 28 1.33 -6.59 -12.43
N THR A 29 0.74 -5.64 -11.70
CA THR A 29 -0.55 -5.82 -11.04
C THR A 29 -1.60 -4.88 -11.61
N PRO A 30 -2.89 -5.29 -11.60
CA PRO A 30 -3.97 -4.41 -12.01
C PRO A 30 -3.94 -3.08 -11.24
N LEU A 31 -4.30 -2.00 -11.94
CA LEU A 31 -4.51 -0.70 -11.33
C LEU A 31 -5.73 -0.74 -10.40
N TYR A 32 -5.68 0.05 -9.33
CA TYR A 32 -6.91 0.36 -8.62
C TYR A 32 -7.84 1.17 -9.55
N SER A 33 -9.07 0.68 -9.71
CA SER A 33 -10.06 1.21 -10.67
C SER A 33 -11.38 1.62 -9.99
N GLY A 34 -11.36 1.74 -8.66
CA GLY A 34 -12.51 2.20 -7.89
C GLY A 34 -12.71 3.72 -7.95
N LYS A 35 -13.51 4.24 -7.01
CA LYS A 35 -13.83 5.67 -6.94
C LYS A 35 -12.60 6.52 -6.58
N GLY A 36 -12.71 7.83 -6.84
CA GLY A 36 -11.72 8.78 -6.35
C GLY A 36 -11.64 8.77 -4.82
N LEU A 37 -10.41 8.81 -4.31
CA LEU A 37 -10.11 8.80 -2.88
C LEU A 37 -9.36 10.07 -2.48
N TYR A 38 -9.72 10.64 -1.33
CA TYR A 38 -9.02 11.77 -0.73
C TYR A 38 -8.13 11.27 0.40
N VAL A 39 -6.83 11.49 0.29
CA VAL A 39 -5.85 10.91 1.21
C VAL A 39 -4.97 12.01 1.80
N GLY A 40 -4.99 12.13 3.12
CA GLY A 40 -4.05 12.97 3.84
C GLY A 40 -2.66 12.32 3.86
N VAL A 41 -1.59 13.09 3.68
CA VAL A 41 -0.21 12.59 3.70
C VAL A 41 0.65 13.41 4.66
N VAL A 42 1.24 12.75 5.65
CA VAL A 42 2.32 13.29 6.49
C VAL A 42 3.66 12.82 5.91
N GLY A 43 4.42 13.75 5.34
CA GLY A 43 5.68 13.49 4.63
C GLY A 43 5.58 13.72 3.12
N GLU A 44 6.49 13.11 2.35
CA GLU A 44 6.50 13.25 0.88
C GLU A 44 5.27 12.57 0.22
N VAL A 45 4.61 13.28 -0.69
CA VAL A 45 3.48 12.74 -1.45
C VAL A 45 3.96 11.60 -2.35
N PRO A 46 3.38 10.38 -2.23
CA PRO A 46 3.87 9.24 -2.98
C PRO A 46 3.53 9.31 -4.47
N LYS A 47 4.44 8.82 -5.31
CA LYS A 47 4.23 8.69 -6.76
C LYS A 47 3.51 7.37 -7.06
N VAL A 48 2.25 7.45 -7.47
CA VAL A 48 1.39 6.28 -7.76
C VAL A 48 1.02 6.19 -9.24
N ARG A 49 0.27 5.15 -9.63
CA ARG A 49 -0.18 4.96 -11.03
C ARG A 49 -1.58 5.53 -11.26
N GLU A 50 -2.33 5.73 -10.19
CA GLU A 50 -3.74 6.08 -10.18
C GLU A 50 -3.94 7.61 -10.17
N ASP A 51 -4.52 8.13 -11.24
CA ASP A 51 -4.80 9.57 -11.39
C ASP A 51 -5.99 10.03 -10.53
N GLN A 52 -6.88 9.11 -10.13
CA GLN A 52 -8.06 9.42 -9.30
C GLN A 52 -7.78 9.54 -7.80
N ILE A 53 -6.52 9.46 -7.37
CA ILE A 53 -6.14 9.59 -5.96
C ILE A 53 -5.71 11.03 -5.69
N HIS A 54 -6.43 11.69 -4.78
CA HIS A 54 -6.20 13.07 -4.42
C HIS A 54 -5.43 13.14 -3.10
N PHE A 55 -4.14 13.42 -3.18
CA PHE A 55 -3.31 13.62 -2.00
C PHE A 55 -3.37 15.06 -1.51
N THR A 56 -3.47 15.23 -0.19
CA THR A 56 -3.28 16.51 0.48
C THR A 56 -2.19 16.34 1.51
N SER A 57 -1.10 17.11 1.39
CA SER A 57 -0.10 17.17 2.45
C SER A 57 -0.72 17.78 3.71
N ILE A 58 -0.56 17.10 4.83
CA ILE A 58 -1.01 17.53 6.15
C ILE A 58 0.13 17.38 7.15
N SER A 59 0.08 18.17 8.20
CA SER A 59 1.00 18.10 9.33
C SER A 59 0.48 17.17 10.43
N PHE A 60 1.37 16.80 11.35
CA PHE A 60 0.97 16.08 12.56
C PHE A 60 0.00 16.87 13.45
N ASP A 61 0.14 18.19 13.52
CA ASP A 61 -0.77 19.05 14.29
C ASP A 61 -2.21 18.97 13.76
N GLU A 62 -2.38 18.82 12.44
CA GLU A 62 -3.68 18.64 11.82
C GLU A 62 -4.32 17.28 12.12
N LEU A 63 -3.52 16.29 12.55
CA LEU A 63 -4.05 14.97 12.91
C LEU A 63 -4.87 15.00 14.20
N GLU A 64 -4.61 15.96 15.09
CA GLU A 64 -5.26 16.01 16.41
C GLU A 64 -6.76 16.34 16.33
N ASP A 65 -7.22 16.99 15.25
CA ASP A 65 -8.64 17.18 14.95
C ASP A 65 -9.21 15.99 14.16
N TYR A 66 -9.46 14.90 14.89
CA TYR A 66 -9.97 13.65 14.33
C TYR A 66 -11.34 13.82 13.62
N THR A 67 -12.16 14.81 14.00
CA THR A 67 -13.44 15.08 13.32
C THR A 67 -13.21 15.67 11.94
N LYS A 68 -12.27 16.62 11.84
CA LYS A 68 -11.86 17.22 10.58
C LYS A 68 -11.15 16.22 9.68
N LEU A 69 -10.36 15.30 10.23
CA LEU A 69 -9.77 14.22 9.44
C LEU A 69 -10.85 13.37 8.76
N SER A 70 -11.79 12.85 9.54
CA SER A 70 -12.84 11.92 9.05
C SER A 70 -13.80 12.54 8.02
N SER A 71 -13.92 13.86 8.02
CA SER A 71 -14.79 14.61 7.10
C SER A 71 -14.10 15.01 5.80
N ASN A 72 -12.78 15.13 5.79
CA ASN A 72 -12.01 15.57 4.63
C ASN A 72 -11.28 14.44 3.91
N TYR A 73 -10.98 13.34 4.61
CA TYR A 73 -10.13 12.28 4.07
C TYR A 73 -10.78 10.90 4.24
N ASP A 74 -10.54 10.05 3.24
CA ASP A 74 -10.88 8.64 3.25
C ASP A 74 -9.82 7.80 3.98
N ALA A 75 -8.59 8.30 4.09
CA ALA A 75 -7.47 7.70 4.80
C ALA A 75 -6.37 8.73 5.08
N VAL A 76 -5.44 8.36 5.98
CA VAL A 76 -4.18 9.10 6.18
C VAL A 76 -2.99 8.17 5.95
N ILE A 77 -1.97 8.68 5.27
CA ILE A 77 -0.69 8.03 5.04
C ILE A 77 0.38 8.77 5.85
N ILE A 78 1.21 8.02 6.57
CA ILE A 78 2.39 8.54 7.27
C ILE A 78 3.62 7.90 6.64
N MET A 79 4.53 8.73 6.14
CA MET A 79 5.73 8.29 5.42
C MET A 79 6.84 7.83 6.37
N LYS A 80 7.79 7.07 5.82
CA LYS A 80 8.82 6.36 6.58
C LYS A 80 9.62 7.29 7.52
N GLU A 81 9.98 8.45 7.02
CA GLU A 81 10.74 9.49 7.72
C GLU A 81 10.01 10.07 8.95
N HIS A 82 8.71 9.80 9.08
CA HIS A 82 7.85 10.27 10.17
C HIS A 82 7.35 9.17 11.11
N LEU A 83 7.76 7.90 10.91
CA LEU A 83 7.27 6.78 11.74
C LEU A 83 7.68 6.90 13.21
N GLN A 84 8.86 7.45 13.50
CA GLN A 84 9.28 7.68 14.88
C GLN A 84 8.41 8.74 15.57
N GLU A 85 8.02 9.81 14.88
CA GLU A 85 7.12 10.81 15.47
C GLU A 85 5.69 10.26 15.62
N ALA A 86 5.29 9.38 14.70
CA ALA A 86 3.98 8.76 14.70
C ALA A 86 3.75 7.78 15.86
N ASP A 87 4.80 7.32 16.54
CA ASP A 87 4.74 6.44 17.71
C ASP A 87 4.50 7.18 19.03
N ASP A 88 4.46 8.52 19.01
CA ASP A 88 4.21 9.32 20.21
C ASP A 88 2.80 9.02 20.77
N ASN A 89 2.74 8.77 22.07
CA ASN A 89 1.51 8.50 22.83
C ASN A 89 0.37 9.50 22.53
N LYS A 90 0.68 10.77 22.20
CA LYS A 90 -0.35 11.76 21.86
C LYS A 90 -1.19 11.38 20.63
N TYR A 91 -0.62 10.63 19.68
CA TYR A 91 -1.33 10.24 18.45
C TYR A 91 -2.13 8.93 18.58
N VAL A 92 -1.92 8.14 19.64
CA VAL A 92 -2.69 6.90 19.88
C VAL A 92 -4.20 7.15 19.85
N LYS A 93 -4.65 8.27 20.46
CA LYS A 93 -6.06 8.66 20.46
C LYS A 93 -6.57 9.05 19.07
N VAL A 94 -5.72 9.61 18.22
CA VAL A 94 -6.08 9.96 16.84
C VAL A 94 -6.42 8.68 16.08
N TYR A 95 -5.50 7.71 16.08
CA TYR A 95 -5.66 6.49 15.30
C TYR A 95 -6.83 5.61 15.75
N THR A 96 -7.16 5.65 17.05
CA THR A 96 -8.25 4.87 17.62
C THR A 96 -9.63 5.53 17.51
N LYS A 97 -9.69 6.85 17.25
CA LYS A 97 -10.96 7.61 17.25
C LYS A 97 -11.33 8.27 15.92
N ALA A 98 -10.41 8.44 14.98
CA ALA A 98 -10.72 9.16 13.74
C ALA A 98 -11.71 8.44 12.81
N GLY A 99 -11.95 7.14 12.99
CA GLY A 99 -12.94 6.42 12.16
C GLY A 99 -12.57 6.34 10.67
N ILE A 100 -11.29 6.54 10.34
CA ILE A 100 -10.69 6.35 9.03
C ILE A 100 -9.38 5.56 9.18
N PRO A 101 -8.93 4.82 8.16
CA PRO A 101 -7.69 4.08 8.23
C PRO A 101 -6.45 4.97 8.17
N PHE A 102 -5.41 4.55 8.88
CA PHE A 102 -4.05 5.07 8.83
C PHE A 102 -3.11 4.03 8.23
N PHE A 103 -2.22 4.45 7.34
CA PHE A 103 -1.22 3.60 6.72
C PHE A 103 0.18 4.15 6.94
N PHE A 104 1.06 3.31 7.48
CA PHE A 104 2.43 3.60 7.84
C PHE A 104 3.37 3.01 6.77
N ILE A 105 3.93 3.86 5.93
CA ILE A 105 4.77 3.45 4.78
C ILE A 105 6.20 3.23 5.24
N GLY A 106 6.82 2.14 4.77
CA GLY A 106 8.15 1.72 5.18
C GLY A 106 8.22 1.15 6.59
N ALA A 107 7.07 0.90 7.24
CA ALA A 107 7.01 0.27 8.54
C ALA A 107 7.40 -1.21 8.41
N THR A 108 8.45 -1.61 9.12
CA THR A 108 8.95 -3.00 9.15
C THR A 108 8.47 -3.77 10.39
N LYS A 109 7.75 -3.08 11.27
CA LYS A 109 7.10 -3.64 12.47
C LYS A 109 5.57 -3.60 12.30
N SER A 110 4.87 -4.32 13.18
CA SER A 110 3.41 -4.34 13.22
C SER A 110 2.84 -2.96 13.58
N PHE A 111 1.50 -2.83 13.57
CA PHE A 111 0.81 -1.57 13.90
C PHE A 111 0.88 -1.18 15.37
N MET A 112 1.30 -2.09 16.26
CA MET A 112 1.23 -1.93 17.72
C MET A 112 1.96 -0.69 18.26
N PRO A 113 3.17 -0.31 17.78
CA PRO A 113 3.85 0.88 18.27
C PRO A 113 3.10 2.19 18.06
N PHE A 114 2.17 2.22 17.10
CA PHE A 114 1.41 3.43 16.82
C PHE A 114 0.15 3.54 17.67
N VAL A 115 -0.40 2.43 18.16
CA VAL A 115 -1.75 2.38 18.76
C VAL A 115 -1.77 1.94 20.21
N LEU A 116 -0.61 1.65 20.80
CA LEU A 116 -0.45 1.32 22.22
C LEU A 116 0.45 2.38 22.86
N GLU A 117 0.00 2.93 23.98
CA GLU A 117 0.82 3.82 24.79
C GLU A 117 2.06 3.08 25.31
N ASP A 118 3.18 3.80 25.39
CA ASP A 118 4.48 3.33 25.91
C ASP A 118 5.14 2.19 25.10
N VAL A 119 4.72 2.00 23.83
CA VAL A 119 5.34 1.06 22.89
C VAL A 119 6.06 1.83 21.79
N SER A 120 7.38 2.01 21.94
CA SER A 120 8.18 2.71 20.90
C SER A 120 8.41 1.86 19.65
N TYR A 121 8.28 2.47 18.48
CA TYR A 121 8.63 1.90 17.19
C TYR A 121 10.11 1.55 17.12
N GLU A 122 11.03 2.37 17.62
CA GLU A 122 12.48 2.06 17.59
C GLU A 122 12.85 1.00 18.63
N HIS A 123 12.40 1.16 19.88
CA HIS A 123 12.90 0.37 21.01
C HIS A 123 12.09 -0.88 21.35
N SER A 124 10.93 -1.08 20.73
CA SER A 124 10.16 -2.31 20.96
C SER A 124 10.93 -3.54 20.47
N SER A 125 11.13 -4.49 21.37
CA SER A 125 11.57 -5.87 21.07
C SER A 125 10.48 -6.70 20.40
N LEU A 126 9.44 -6.06 19.85
CA LEU A 126 8.42 -6.65 18.96
C LEU A 126 9.04 -6.92 17.57
N THR A 127 10.26 -7.44 17.60
CA THR A 127 11.15 -7.67 16.47
C THR A 127 10.52 -8.74 15.57
N ASN A 128 10.28 -8.37 14.31
CA ASN A 128 10.23 -9.28 13.16
C ASN A 128 9.12 -10.34 13.16
N PHE A 129 7.85 -9.95 13.33
CA PHE A 129 6.77 -10.90 13.01
C PHE A 129 6.66 -11.17 11.50
N ASN A 130 7.14 -10.26 10.63
CA ASN A 130 7.43 -10.50 9.23
C ASN A 130 8.35 -9.39 8.68
N ASN A 131 9.59 -9.72 8.34
CA ASN A 131 10.62 -8.73 7.93
C ASN A 131 10.39 -8.14 6.52
N ASN A 132 9.25 -8.43 5.91
CA ASN A 132 8.98 -8.25 4.49
C ASN A 132 7.85 -7.23 4.23
N MET A 133 7.34 -6.60 5.29
CA MET A 133 6.26 -5.62 5.18
C MET A 133 6.80 -4.26 4.77
N TYR A 134 6.09 -3.63 3.84
CA TYR A 134 6.37 -2.28 3.36
C TYR A 134 5.29 -1.30 3.80
N VAL A 135 4.05 -1.75 3.98
CA VAL A 135 2.95 -0.93 4.49
C VAL A 135 2.26 -1.65 5.61
N THR A 136 2.07 -0.95 6.72
CA THR A 136 1.25 -1.39 7.84
C THR A 136 0.02 -0.48 7.92
N GLY A 137 -1.17 -1.05 7.85
CA GLY A 137 -2.45 -0.34 7.95
C GLY A 137 -3.16 -0.63 9.26
N TYR A 138 -3.87 0.37 9.78
CA TYR A 138 -4.72 0.26 10.97
C TYR A 138 -6.01 1.05 10.79
N PHE A 139 -7.13 0.47 11.20
CA PHE A 139 -8.44 1.10 11.22
C PHE A 139 -9.15 0.75 12.51
N HIS A 140 -9.77 1.73 13.16
CA HIS A 140 -10.61 1.54 14.32
C HIS A 140 -11.92 2.32 14.16
N ASN A 141 -13.07 1.66 14.37
CA ASN A 141 -14.39 2.26 14.20
C ASN A 141 -15.06 2.70 15.53
N GLY A 142 -14.35 2.57 16.65
CA GLY A 142 -14.84 2.84 18.01
C GLY A 142 -15.13 1.57 18.81
N GLU A 143 -15.37 0.44 18.13
CA GLU A 143 -15.66 -0.85 18.78
C GLU A 143 -14.67 -1.95 18.38
N LYS A 144 -14.33 -1.99 17.09
CA LYS A 144 -13.47 -3.02 16.50
C LYS A 144 -12.34 -2.35 15.74
N PHE A 145 -11.23 -3.07 15.67
CA PHE A 145 -10.11 -2.70 14.83
C PHE A 145 -9.85 -3.73 13.74
N ARG A 146 -9.18 -3.26 12.70
CA ARG A 146 -8.60 -4.05 11.62
C ARG A 146 -7.18 -3.56 11.35
N SER A 147 -6.33 -4.48 10.95
CA SER A 147 -4.99 -4.16 10.48
C SER A 147 -4.71 -4.91 9.18
N TRP A 148 -3.84 -4.32 8.37
CA TRP A 148 -3.36 -4.90 7.12
C TRP A 148 -1.86 -4.76 7.04
N GLU A 149 -1.20 -5.72 6.41
CA GLU A 149 0.23 -5.68 6.17
C GLU A 149 0.45 -6.03 4.70
N TYR A 150 1.17 -5.17 3.97
CA TYR A 150 1.49 -5.39 2.56
C TYR A 150 2.99 -5.46 2.39
N GLY A 151 3.47 -6.60 1.91
CA GLY A 151 4.86 -6.78 1.52
C GLY A 151 5.12 -6.33 0.09
N ILE A 152 6.41 -6.16 -0.22
CA ILE A 152 6.88 -5.88 -1.58
C ILE A 152 7.16 -7.20 -2.31
N TYR A 153 6.84 -7.25 -3.60
CA TYR A 153 7.10 -8.43 -4.42
C TYR A 153 8.59 -8.81 -4.40
N ASN A 154 8.87 -10.08 -4.06
CA ASN A 154 10.22 -10.63 -3.87
C ASN A 154 11.12 -9.80 -2.93
N ASP A 155 10.53 -9.01 -2.03
CA ASP A 155 11.25 -8.09 -1.13
C ASP A 155 12.16 -7.09 -1.88
N LYS A 156 11.88 -6.85 -3.17
CA LYS A 156 12.63 -5.94 -4.04
C LYS A 156 12.00 -4.57 -4.06
N VAL A 157 12.59 -3.64 -3.29
CA VAL A 157 12.19 -2.23 -3.29
C VAL A 157 12.54 -1.60 -4.64
N ASN A 158 11.55 -1.51 -5.52
CA ASN A 158 11.63 -0.82 -6.80
C ASN A 158 10.27 -0.17 -7.12
N GLU A 159 10.30 0.79 -8.04
CA GLU A 159 9.14 1.62 -8.35
C GLU A 159 7.88 0.83 -8.78
N PRO A 160 7.95 -0.17 -9.69
CA PRO A 160 6.79 -0.99 -10.03
C PRO A 160 6.19 -1.73 -8.83
N ASN A 161 7.03 -2.33 -7.99
CA ASN A 161 6.55 -3.09 -6.83
C ASN A 161 5.93 -2.17 -5.76
N ILE A 162 6.53 -1.00 -5.51
CA ILE A 162 5.96 0.01 -4.62
C ILE A 162 4.59 0.45 -5.11
N LYS A 163 4.48 0.78 -6.41
CA LYS A 163 3.21 1.19 -7.03
C LYS A 163 2.14 0.11 -6.96
N SER A 164 2.50 -1.17 -7.06
CA SER A 164 1.60 -2.30 -6.85
C SER A 164 1.01 -2.35 -5.43
N VAL A 165 1.83 -2.06 -4.42
CA VAL A 165 1.38 -1.99 -3.02
C VAL A 165 0.38 -0.85 -2.81
N TYR A 166 0.62 0.31 -3.43
CA TYR A 166 -0.34 1.43 -3.38
C TYR A 166 -1.72 1.06 -3.95
N SER A 167 -1.77 0.34 -5.08
CA SER A 167 -3.05 -0.12 -5.67
C SER A 167 -3.83 -1.04 -4.71
N GLN A 168 -3.13 -1.93 -3.98
CA GLN A 168 -3.75 -2.78 -2.96
C GLN A 168 -4.29 -1.96 -1.79
N MET A 169 -3.50 -0.99 -1.31
CA MET A 169 -3.90 -0.10 -0.23
C MET A 169 -5.16 0.72 -0.58
N PHE A 170 -5.25 1.28 -1.80
CA PHE A 170 -6.43 2.02 -2.26
C PHE A 170 -7.69 1.15 -2.32
N THR A 171 -7.53 -0.10 -2.75
CA THR A 171 -8.63 -1.08 -2.74
C THR A 171 -9.16 -1.32 -1.32
N THR A 172 -8.26 -1.36 -0.34
CA THR A 172 -8.63 -1.51 1.08
C THR A 172 -9.30 -0.26 1.63
N ILE A 173 -8.81 0.94 1.29
CA ILE A 173 -9.44 2.21 1.67
C ILE A 173 -10.89 2.27 1.16
N GLU A 174 -11.12 1.93 -0.12
CA GLU A 174 -12.48 1.91 -0.68
C GLU A 174 -13.37 0.87 0.02
N SER A 175 -12.83 -0.30 0.33
CA SER A 175 -13.57 -1.35 1.06
C SER A 175 -14.05 -0.87 2.43
N ILE A 176 -13.20 -0.14 3.16
CA ILE A 176 -13.56 0.47 4.45
C ILE A 176 -14.61 1.55 4.26
N LYS A 177 -14.42 2.45 3.30
CA LYS A 177 -15.36 3.53 2.95
C LYS A 177 -16.76 2.99 2.62
N ASN A 178 -16.83 1.88 1.89
CA ASN A 178 -18.07 1.18 1.53
C ASN A 178 -18.70 0.39 2.70
N GLY A 179 -18.10 0.42 3.89
CA GLY A 179 -18.68 -0.15 5.10
C GLY A 179 -18.43 -1.64 5.30
N MET A 180 -17.47 -2.24 4.59
CA MET A 180 -17.15 -3.68 4.72
C MET A 180 -16.73 -4.09 6.14
N TYR A 181 -16.33 -3.13 6.97
CA TYR A 181 -15.87 -3.34 8.35
C TYR A 181 -16.59 -2.48 9.39
N LYS A 182 -17.78 -1.95 9.04
CA LYS A 182 -18.67 -1.29 10.00
C LYS A 182 -19.41 -2.31 10.85
#